data_AF-A0AAV9ARX8-F1
#
_entry.id   AF-A0AAV9ARX8-F1
#
_cell.length_a   1.000
_cell.length_b   1.000
_cell.length_c   1.000
_cell.angle_alpha   90.00
_cell.angle_beta   90.00
_cell.angle_gamma   90.00
#
_symmetry.space_group_name_H-M   'P 1'
#
loop_
_entity.id
_entity.type
_entity.pdbx_description
1 polymer ?
#
loop_
_entity_poly.entity_id
_entity_poly.type
_entity_poly.pdbx_seq_one_letter_code
_entity_poly.pdbx_strand_id
1 'polypeptide(L)'
;MLNYALRAVLGDHVDQKGSIVLPEKLQFDFSHGKPILPDDLRKIEYIVNKQIEDMLDVYASETSLSAAKRILGLRAVFGEIYPDPVRVVSIGRKVEELLTDPDNKEWLSISTELCGGSNIT
;
A
#
# COMPACT_ATOMS: atom_id res chain seq x y z
N MET A 1 -0.06 -4.43 -0.91
CA MET A 1 1.06 -5.39 -1.10
C MET A 1 1.95 -5.01 -2.27
N LEU A 2 1.45 -5.00 -3.52
CA LEU A 2 2.26 -4.71 -4.72
C LEU A 2 2.89 -3.30 -4.70
N ASN A 3 2.12 -2.28 -4.33
CA ASN A 3 2.62 -0.90 -4.18
C ASN A 3 3.81 -0.84 -3.20
N TYR A 4 3.67 -1.50 -2.04
CA TYR A 4 4.76 -1.64 -1.06
C TYR A 4 5.99 -2.34 -1.64
N ALA A 5 5.82 -3.50 -2.30
CA ALA A 5 6.93 -4.27 -2.85
C ALA A 5 7.70 -3.50 -3.94
N LEU A 6 6.98 -2.76 -4.80
CA LEU A 6 7.57 -1.90 -5.82
C LEU A 6 8.48 -0.84 -5.19
N ARG A 7 8.03 -0.15 -4.14
CA ARG A 7 8.85 0.87 -3.45
C ARG A 7 10.03 0.25 -2.70
N ALA A 8 9.81 -0.89 -2.05
CA ALA A 8 10.87 -1.58 -1.32
C ALA A 8 12.04 -2.00 -2.23
N VAL A 9 11.77 -2.34 -3.49
CA VAL A 9 12.79 -2.78 -4.46
C VAL A 9 13.31 -1.62 -5.32
N LEU A 10 12.42 -0.77 -5.82
CA LEU A 10 12.76 0.24 -6.82
C LEU A 10 13.05 1.61 -6.22
N GLY A 11 12.62 1.88 -4.98
CA GLY A 11 12.82 3.14 -4.26
C GLY A 11 11.57 4.01 -4.13
N ASP A 12 11.71 5.10 -3.38
CA ASP A 12 10.60 5.96 -2.93
C ASP A 12 9.97 6.85 -4.00
N HIS A 13 10.58 6.95 -5.20
CA HIS A 13 10.04 7.71 -6.33
C HIS A 13 8.94 6.98 -7.10
N VAL A 14 8.65 5.74 -6.73
CA VAL A 14 7.56 4.97 -7.32
C VAL A 14 6.25 5.39 -6.68
N ASP A 15 5.36 5.94 -7.52
CA ASP A 15 4.01 6.34 -7.18
C ASP A 15 3.02 5.66 -8.13
N GLN A 16 1.91 5.18 -7.57
CA GLN A 16 0.81 4.64 -8.34
C GLN A 16 0.20 5.70 -9.26
N LYS A 17 -0.11 5.30 -10.50
CA LYS A 17 -0.76 6.12 -11.54
C LYS A 17 -2.09 5.55 -12.00
N GLY A 18 -2.35 4.28 -11.74
CA GLY A 18 -3.60 3.62 -12.09
C GLY A 18 -3.64 2.19 -11.58
N SER A 19 -4.85 1.65 -11.42
CA SER A 19 -5.05 0.24 -11.12
C SER A 19 -6.37 -0.23 -11.73
N ILE A 20 -6.35 -1.40 -12.37
CA ILE A 20 -7.53 -2.04 -12.94
C ILE A 20 -7.54 -3.48 -12.45
N VAL A 21 -8.63 -3.87 -11.79
CA VAL A 21 -8.87 -5.23 -11.30
C VAL A 21 -10.00 -5.83 -12.13
N LEU A 22 -9.68 -6.86 -12.91
CA LEU A 22 -10.63 -7.67 -13.66
C LEU A 22 -10.53 -9.13 -13.18
N PRO A 23 -11.58 -9.95 -13.37
CA PRO A 23 -11.55 -11.37 -12.97
C PRO A 23 -10.34 -12.15 -13.48
N GLU A 24 -9.87 -11.83 -14.69
CA GLU A 24 -8.78 -12.51 -15.37
C GLU A 24 -7.42 -11.80 -15.29
N LYS A 25 -7.38 -10.54 -14.84
CA LYS A 25 -6.12 -9.77 -14.77
C LYS A 25 -6.16 -8.63 -13.76
N LEU A 26 -5.00 -8.40 -13.16
CA LEU A 26 -4.67 -7.16 -12.46
C LEU A 26 -3.70 -6.36 -13.34
N GLN A 27 -4.01 -5.09 -13.58
CA GLN A 27 -3.06 -4.13 -14.13
C GLN A 27 -2.78 -3.06 -13.08
N PHE A 28 -1.51 -2.78 -12.84
CA PHE A 28 -1.06 -1.78 -11.88
C PHE A 28 -0.04 -0.87 -12.56
N ASP A 29 -0.41 0.40 -12.73
CA ASP A 29 0.42 1.40 -13.41
C ASP A 29 1.12 2.27 -12.36
N PHE A 30 2.41 2.53 -12.54
CA PHE A 30 3.23 3.29 -11.59
C PHE A 30 4.33 4.10 -12.30
N SER A 31 4.84 5.14 -11.63
CA SER A 31 5.96 5.93 -12.14
C SER A 31 7.29 5.19 -12.01
N HIS A 32 7.94 4.91 -13.14
CA HIS A 32 9.31 4.43 -13.17
C HIS A 32 9.97 4.82 -14.51
N GLY A 33 11.10 5.52 -14.47
CA GLY A 33 11.71 6.15 -15.65
C GLY A 33 12.51 5.20 -16.55
N LYS A 34 12.54 3.91 -16.25
CA LYS A 34 13.30 2.90 -16.99
C LYS A 34 12.62 1.53 -16.90
N PRO A 35 12.94 0.55 -17.76
CA PRO A 35 12.47 -0.81 -17.60
C PRO A 35 12.96 -1.44 -16.28
N ILE A 36 12.13 -2.27 -15.66
CA ILE A 36 12.52 -3.06 -14.47
C ILE A 36 13.45 -4.19 -14.92
N LEU A 37 14.54 -4.38 -14.17
CA LEU A 37 15.46 -5.49 -14.41
C LEU A 37 14.82 -6.82 -14.01
N PRO A 38 15.11 -7.94 -14.71
CA PRO A 38 14.54 -9.25 -14.37
C PRO A 38 14.73 -9.66 -12.91
N ASP A 39 15.89 -9.35 -12.32
CA ASP A 39 16.18 -9.68 -10.92
C ASP A 39 15.34 -8.86 -9.94
N ASP A 40 15.08 -7.59 -10.24
CA ASP A 40 14.22 -6.74 -9.42
C ASP A 40 12.76 -7.16 -9.53
N LEU A 41 12.32 -7.59 -10.72
CA LEU A 41 10.99 -8.15 -10.91
C LEU A 41 10.77 -9.40 -10.04
N ARG A 42 11.76 -10.30 -9.99
CA ARG A 42 11.70 -11.49 -9.11
C ARG A 42 11.66 -11.13 -7.63
N LYS A 43 12.38 -10.08 -7.21
CA LYS A 43 12.31 -9.59 -5.81
C LYS A 43 10.93 -9.04 -5.47
N ILE A 44 10.34 -8.27 -6.37
CA ILE A 44 8.98 -7.71 -6.20
C ILE A 44 7.98 -8.86 -6.04
N GLU A 45 8.02 -9.83 -6.94
CA GLU A 45 7.16 -11.02 -6.88
C GLU A 45 7.35 -11.81 -5.59
N TYR A 46 8.61 -12.04 -5.18
CA TYR A 46 8.93 -12.72 -3.93
C TYR A 46 8.34 -12.01 -2.71
N ILE A 47 8.47 -10.69 -2.59
CA ILE A 47 7.94 -9.94 -1.44
C ILE A 47 6.42 -10.06 -1.36
N VAL A 48 5.72 -9.96 -2.50
CA VAL A 48 4.26 -10.09 -2.55
C VAL A 48 3.84 -11.50 -2.14
N ASN A 49 4.41 -12.53 -2.77
CA ASN A 49 4.07 -13.91 -2.47
C ASN A 49 4.39 -14.27 -1.01
N LYS A 50 5.51 -13.77 -0.47
CA LYS A 50 5.88 -14.02 0.91
C LYS A 50 4.84 -13.49 1.90
N GLN A 51 4.34 -12.27 1.69
CA GLN A 51 3.29 -11.71 2.54
C GLN A 51 1.95 -12.47 2.41
N ILE A 52 1.66 -13.05 1.24
CA ILE A 52 0.49 -13.92 1.03
C ILE A 52 0.67 -15.23 1.79
N GLU A 53 1.83 -15.87 1.67
CA GLU A 53 2.18 -17.11 2.38
C GLU A 53 2.14 -16.94 3.91
N ASP A 54 2.55 -15.78 4.39
CA ASP A 54 2.51 -15.43 5.82
C ASP A 54 1.07 -15.21 6.32
N MET A 55 0.06 -15.25 5.43
CA MET A 55 -1.38 -15.10 5.73
C MET A 55 -1.65 -13.88 6.62
N LEU A 56 -1.04 -12.75 6.28
CA LEU A 56 -1.19 -11.52 7.05
C LEU A 56 -2.64 -11.02 7.00
N ASP A 57 -3.20 -10.73 8.16
CA ASP A 57 -4.55 -10.17 8.28
C ASP A 57 -4.68 -8.83 7.56
N VAL A 58 -5.86 -8.58 6.98
CA VAL A 58 -6.21 -7.28 6.39
C VAL A 58 -7.12 -6.51 7.34
N TYR A 59 -6.65 -5.35 7.79
CA TYR A 59 -7.37 -4.44 8.67
C TYR A 59 -7.87 -3.23 7.88
N ALA A 60 -9.08 -2.77 8.17
CA ALA A 60 -9.61 -1.53 7.62
C ALA A 60 -10.42 -0.76 8.67
N SER A 61 -10.24 0.55 8.73
CA SER A 61 -10.93 1.43 9.68
C SER A 61 -11.13 2.82 9.07
N GLU A 62 -12.21 3.50 9.47
CA GLU A 62 -12.46 4.89 9.09
C GLU A 62 -11.83 5.83 10.11
N THR A 63 -11.17 6.89 9.64
CA THR A 63 -10.55 7.90 10.49
C THR A 63 -10.54 9.26 9.80
N SER A 64 -10.16 10.33 10.52
CA SER A 64 -10.07 11.64 9.88
C SER A 64 -8.94 11.67 8.85
N LEU A 65 -9.14 12.41 7.76
CA LEU A 65 -8.12 12.59 6.73
C LEU A 65 -6.81 13.14 7.33
N SER A 66 -6.92 14.01 8.32
CA SER A 66 -5.79 14.60 9.03
C SER A 66 -5.00 13.57 9.85
N ALA A 67 -5.68 12.65 10.54
CA ALA A 67 -5.04 11.61 11.33
C ALA A 67 -4.39 10.55 10.42
N ALA A 68 -5.10 10.11 9.38
CA ALA A 68 -4.59 9.16 8.41
C ALA A 68 -3.27 9.66 7.79
N LYS A 69 -3.23 10.91 7.31
CA LYS A 69 -2.05 11.50 6.66
C LYS A 69 -0.79 11.55 7.53
N ARG A 70 -0.92 11.40 8.85
CA ARG A 70 0.24 11.32 9.75
C ARG A 70 0.89 9.94 9.77
N ILE A 71 0.15 8.89 9.40
CA ILE A 71 0.66 7.52 9.43
C ILE A 71 1.85 7.43 8.47
N LEU A 72 3.03 7.20 9.04
CA LEU A 72 4.25 7.00 8.28
C LEU A 72 4.09 5.76 7.40
N GLY A 73 4.51 5.84 6.15
CA GLY A 73 4.31 4.72 5.22
C GLY A 73 2.94 4.70 4.54
N LEU A 74 1.94 5.50 4.96
CA LEU A 74 0.64 5.57 4.28
C LEU A 74 0.79 5.95 2.80
N ARG A 75 0.13 5.19 1.94
CA ARG A 75 0.04 5.46 0.50
C ARG A 75 -1.31 6.07 0.14
N ALA A 76 -1.25 7.08 -0.72
CA ALA A 76 -2.40 7.69 -1.36
C ALA A 76 -2.02 8.01 -2.80
N VAL A 77 -3.00 8.05 -3.70
CA VAL A 77 -2.76 8.37 -5.11
C VAL A 77 -2.65 9.89 -5.26
N PHE A 78 -1.56 10.34 -5.88
CA PHE A 78 -1.32 11.75 -6.10
C PHE A 78 -2.38 12.36 -7.03
N GLY A 79 -2.97 13.48 -6.62
CA GLY A 79 -3.99 14.21 -7.40
C GLY A 79 -5.43 13.81 -7.07
N GLU A 80 -5.64 12.74 -6.32
CA GLU A 80 -6.98 12.34 -5.86
C GLU A 80 -7.45 13.21 -4.68
N ILE A 81 -8.75 13.53 -4.67
CA ILE A 81 -9.41 14.20 -3.56
C ILE A 81 -10.07 13.12 -2.70
N TYR A 82 -9.57 12.96 -1.48
CA TYR A 82 -10.13 12.04 -0.50
C TYR A 82 -11.18 12.75 0.37
N PRO A 83 -12.33 12.10 0.65
CA PRO A 83 -13.33 12.63 1.57
C PRO A 83 -12.80 12.67 3.02
N ASP A 84 -13.54 13.29 3.94
CA ASP A 84 -13.30 13.19 5.37
C ASP A 84 -14.62 12.75 6.04
N PRO A 85 -14.71 11.57 6.66
CA PRO A 85 -13.62 10.62 6.97
C PRO A 85 -13.08 9.85 5.75
N VAL A 86 -11.88 9.29 5.91
CA VAL A 86 -11.26 8.35 4.95
C VAL A 86 -11.20 6.95 5.52
N ARG A 87 -11.22 5.97 4.61
CA ARG A 87 -10.94 4.57 4.93
C ARG A 87 -9.46 4.25 4.74
N VAL A 88 -8.81 3.84 5.83
CA VAL A 88 -7.43 3.35 5.84
C VAL A 88 -7.47 1.83 5.82
N VAL A 89 -6.63 1.23 4.97
CA VAL A 89 -6.42 -0.22 4.88
C VAL A 89 -4.97 -0.51 5.27
N SER A 90 -4.75 -1.52 6.10
CA SER A 90 -3.45 -1.91 6.62
C SER A 90 -3.31 -3.43 6.61
N ILE A 91 -2.14 -3.94 6.21
CA ILE A 91 -1.86 -5.37 6.14
C ILE A 91 -0.90 -5.77 7.26
N GLY A 92 -1.31 -6.74 8.08
CA GLY A 92 -0.53 -7.31 9.18
C GLY A 92 -0.57 -6.52 10.49
N ARG A 93 -1.10 -5.29 10.50
CA ARG A 93 -1.21 -4.45 11.71
C ARG A 93 -2.52 -3.65 11.72
N LYS A 94 -3.13 -3.52 12.90
CA LYS A 94 -4.41 -2.84 13.09
C LYS A 94 -4.29 -1.33 12.87
N VAL A 95 -5.26 -0.73 12.21
CA VAL A 95 -5.25 0.72 11.93
C VAL A 95 -5.20 1.55 13.23
N GLU A 96 -5.82 1.06 14.30
CA GLU A 96 -5.83 1.72 15.61
C GLU A 96 -4.41 1.81 16.23
N GLU A 97 -3.57 0.81 16.00
CA GLU A 97 -2.16 0.83 16.43
C GLU A 97 -1.38 1.89 15.66
N LEU A 98 -1.60 1.96 14.34
CA LEU A 98 -0.98 2.96 13.47
C LEU A 98 -1.39 4.38 13.88
N LEU A 99 -2.64 4.59 14.29
CA LEU A 99 -3.14 5.89 14.73
C LEU A 99 -2.63 6.31 16.11
N THR A 100 -2.27 5.35 16.97
CA THR A 100 -1.77 5.62 18.33
C THR A 100 -0.35 6.18 18.30
N ASP A 101 0.50 5.65 17.40
CA ASP A 101 1.88 6.12 17.20
C ASP A 101 2.17 6.27 15.69
N PRO A 102 1.61 7.28 15.03
CA PRO A 102 1.67 7.39 13.56
C PRO A 102 3.07 7.67 13.02
N ASP A 103 3.98 8.14 13.87
CA ASP A 103 5.35 8.51 13.49
C ASP A 103 6.34 7.32 13.63
N ASN A 104 5.85 6.13 14.01
CA ASN A 104 6.67 4.93 14.16
C ASN A 104 7.29 4.46 12.83
N LYS A 105 8.61 4.30 12.80
CA LYS A 105 9.36 3.85 11.62
C LYS A 105 9.03 2.42 11.18
N GLU A 106 8.50 1.58 12.07
CA GLU A 106 8.03 0.24 11.70
C GLU A 106 6.93 0.29 10.64
N TRP A 107 6.12 1.36 10.59
CA TRP A 107 5.04 1.50 9.61
C TRP A 107 5.54 1.64 8.17
N LEU A 108 6.81 2.00 7.96
CA LEU A 108 7.43 1.97 6.63
C LEU A 108 7.58 0.56 6.06
N SER A 109 7.50 -0.47 6.91
CA SER A 109 7.67 -1.88 6.54
C SER A 109 6.36 -2.63 6.31
N ILE A 110 5.21 -1.94 6.43
CA ILE A 110 3.88 -2.53 6.20
C ILE A 110 3.19 -1.85 5.03
N SER A 111 2.24 -2.57 4.43
CA SER A 111 1.40 -2.03 3.36
C SER A 111 0.21 -1.30 3.97
N THR A 112 0.23 0.02 3.96
CA THR A 112 -0.89 0.86 4.42
C THR A 112 -1.31 1.85 3.33
N GLU A 113 -2.60 1.96 3.03
CA GLU A 113 -3.13 2.83 1.99
C GLU A 113 -4.51 3.44 2.30
N LEU A 114 -4.83 4.55 1.66
CA LEU A 114 -6.20 5.06 1.56
C LEU A 114 -6.93 4.35 0.42
N CYS A 115 -7.97 3.58 0.74
CA CYS A 115 -8.71 2.81 -0.26
C CYS A 115 -10.21 2.77 0.05
N GLY A 116 -11.01 3.26 -0.90
CA GLY A 116 -12.48 3.19 -0.87
C GLY A 116 -13.07 1.91 -1.46
N GLY A 117 -12.24 1.00 -2.00
CA GLY A 117 -12.69 -0.25 -2.61
C GLY A 117 -12.83 -1.40 -1.60
N SER A 118 -13.48 -2.48 -2.03
CA SER A 118 -13.60 -3.73 -1.27
C SER A 118 -12.28 -4.49 -1.24
N ASN A 119 -11.95 -5.11 -0.09
CA ASN A 119 -10.76 -5.95 0.08
C ASN A 119 -11.17 -7.35 0.53
N ILE A 120 -10.30 -8.34 0.31
CA ILE A 120 -10.41 -9.67 0.92
C ILE A 120 -10.03 -9.53 2.41
N THR A 121 -10.73 -10.28 3.26
CA THR A 121 -10.52 -10.29 4.72
C THR A 121 -9.74 -11.51 5.13
#